data_AF-A0A8S9FQY1-F1
#
_entry.id   AF-A0A8S9FQY1-F1
#
_cell.length_a   1.000
_cell.length_b   1.000
_cell.length_c   1.000
_cell.angle_alpha   90.00
_cell.angle_beta   90.00
_cell.angle_gamma   90.00
#
_symmetry.space_group_name_H-M   'P 1'
#
loop_
_entity.id
_entity.type
_entity.pdbx_description
1 polymer ?
#
loop_
_entity_poly.entity_id
_entity_poly.type
_entity_poly.pdbx_seq_one_letter_code
_entity_poly.pdbx_strand_id
1 'polypeptide(L)'
;MKSLKEAAEVRGHSFWGRGPDNTESYNSTPHGTGFFRDGGDYDSYYGRFFLNWYSRVLIDHGDRVLSMANLAFEGNSIAAKLSGIHWWYKTASHAAELTAGFYNPSNRDGYGPIAAMLKKHEAALNFTCVELRTLDQHEDFPEALADPEGLVWQVLNAAWDANIPVASENALPCYDREGYNKILENAKPLNDPDGRHLSCFTYLRLNTTLLEPQNFVEFERFVKRMHGEAVSDLGLLPRTTQETKLE
;
A
#
# COMPACT_ATOMS: atom_id res chain seq x y z
N MET A 1 8.40 18.62 -17.59
CA MET A 1 7.88 18.99 -18.94
C MET A 1 8.83 18.67 -20.09
N LYS A 2 10.14 18.97 -20.03
CA LYS A 2 11.07 18.64 -21.14
C LYS A 2 11.05 17.14 -21.52
N SER A 3 11.19 16.25 -20.55
CA SER A 3 11.18 14.80 -20.79
C SER A 3 9.85 14.26 -21.36
N LEU A 4 8.71 14.87 -21.02
CA LEU A 4 7.41 14.51 -21.60
C LEU A 4 7.33 14.90 -23.08
N LYS A 5 7.82 16.10 -23.43
CA LYS A 5 7.87 16.55 -24.83
C LYS A 5 8.75 15.64 -25.68
N GLU A 6 9.93 15.28 -25.18
CA GLU A 6 10.84 14.35 -25.85
C GLU A 6 10.18 12.96 -26.04
N ALA A 7 9.52 12.43 -25.01
CA ALA A 7 8.78 11.16 -25.13
C ALA A 7 7.65 11.23 -26.17
N ALA A 8 6.96 12.37 -26.27
CA ALA A 8 5.89 12.61 -27.24
C ALA A 8 6.43 12.71 -28.67
N GLU A 9 7.57 13.37 -28.87
CA GLU A 9 8.27 13.44 -30.15
C GLU A 9 8.74 12.06 -30.63
N VAL A 10 9.37 11.27 -29.76
CA VAL A 10 9.78 9.88 -30.07
C VAL A 10 8.59 9.01 -30.46
N ARG A 11 7.42 9.22 -29.83
CA ARG A 11 6.20 8.49 -30.16
C ARG A 11 5.55 8.94 -31.49
N GLY A 12 5.99 10.07 -32.06
CA GLY A 12 5.41 10.66 -33.27
C GLY A 12 4.16 11.52 -33.03
N HIS A 13 3.90 11.90 -31.78
CA HIS A 13 2.72 12.67 -31.37
C HIS A 13 3.13 13.87 -30.50
N SER A 14 3.88 14.83 -31.06
CA SER A 14 4.44 15.98 -30.33
C SER A 14 3.40 16.77 -29.51
N PHE A 15 2.14 16.84 -29.96
CA PHE A 15 1.05 17.50 -29.25
C PHE A 15 0.67 16.81 -27.91
N TRP A 16 1.07 15.56 -27.68
CA TRP A 16 0.95 14.85 -26.40
C TRP A 16 1.98 15.31 -25.35
N GLY A 17 2.90 16.21 -25.69
CA GLY A 17 3.96 16.73 -24.81
C GLY A 17 3.50 17.64 -23.66
N ARG A 18 2.28 17.47 -23.16
CA ARG A 18 1.65 18.24 -22.08
C ARG A 18 0.90 17.31 -21.13
N GLY A 19 0.61 17.78 -19.91
CA GLY A 19 -0.25 17.06 -18.97
C GLY A 19 -1.73 17.16 -19.36
N PRO A 20 -2.58 16.26 -18.85
CA PRO A 20 -4.02 16.31 -19.08
C PRO A 20 -4.62 17.58 -18.47
N ASP A 21 -5.63 18.15 -19.13
CA ASP A 21 -6.25 19.42 -18.78
C ASP A 21 -7.65 19.27 -18.15
N ASN A 22 -8.21 18.07 -18.14
CA ASN A 22 -9.54 17.72 -17.62
C ASN A 22 -9.50 16.85 -16.34
N THR A 23 -8.47 17.06 -15.51
CA THR A 23 -8.25 16.35 -14.23
C THR A 23 -8.89 17.01 -13.03
N GLU A 24 -9.44 18.22 -13.19
CA GLU A 24 -9.93 19.07 -12.09
C GLU A 24 -8.86 19.34 -11.01
N SER A 25 -9.21 19.30 -9.71
CA SER A 25 -8.36 19.72 -8.59
C SER A 25 -8.17 18.60 -7.54
N TYR A 26 -7.32 18.84 -6.53
CA TYR A 26 -6.98 17.83 -5.51
C TYR A 26 -8.16 17.18 -4.79
N ASN A 27 -9.24 17.93 -4.55
CA ASN A 27 -10.40 17.45 -3.79
C ASN A 27 -11.56 17.00 -4.69
N SER A 28 -11.32 16.89 -6.00
CA SER A 28 -12.33 16.43 -6.96
C SER A 28 -12.49 14.91 -6.87
N THR A 29 -13.72 14.42 -7.04
CA THR A 29 -14.00 12.98 -7.13
C THR A 29 -13.74 12.47 -8.54
N PRO A 30 -13.32 11.22 -8.75
CA PRO A 30 -13.02 10.69 -10.09
C PRO A 30 -14.16 10.88 -11.08
N HIS A 31 -15.39 10.59 -10.64
CA HIS A 31 -16.64 10.72 -11.41
C HIS A 31 -16.92 12.14 -11.92
N GLY A 32 -16.43 13.17 -11.21
CA GLY A 32 -16.61 14.56 -11.57
C GLY A 32 -15.60 15.09 -12.60
N THR A 33 -14.61 14.28 -13.00
CA THR A 33 -13.54 14.70 -13.91
C THR A 33 -13.72 14.13 -15.31
N GLY A 34 -13.24 14.84 -16.33
CA GLY A 34 -13.20 14.28 -17.69
C GLY A 34 -12.16 13.16 -17.82
N PHE A 35 -11.06 13.27 -17.09
CA PHE A 35 -9.94 12.34 -17.18
C PHE A 35 -10.17 11.02 -16.43
N PHE A 36 -10.63 11.06 -15.18
CA PHE A 36 -10.66 9.89 -14.28
C PHE A 36 -12.04 9.21 -14.13
N ARG A 37 -13.11 9.76 -14.71
CA ARG A 37 -14.42 9.10 -14.69
C ARG A 37 -14.39 7.76 -15.41
N ASP A 38 -15.40 6.92 -15.19
CA ASP A 38 -15.56 5.68 -15.94
C ASP A 38 -15.64 5.96 -17.45
N GLY A 39 -14.78 5.26 -18.23
CA GLY A 39 -14.60 5.53 -19.67
C GLY A 39 -13.96 6.88 -20.00
N GLY A 40 -13.31 7.54 -19.02
CA GLY A 40 -12.61 8.81 -19.17
C GLY A 40 -11.28 8.71 -19.92
N ASP A 41 -10.64 9.87 -20.10
CA ASP A 41 -9.46 9.99 -20.95
C ASP A 41 -8.22 9.26 -20.41
N TYR A 42 -8.20 8.84 -19.14
CA TYR A 42 -7.12 8.01 -18.57
C TYR A 42 -6.86 6.74 -19.39
N ASP A 43 -7.89 6.17 -20.02
CA ASP A 43 -7.82 4.96 -20.82
C ASP A 43 -7.69 5.22 -22.34
N SER A 44 -7.70 6.49 -22.75
CA SER A 44 -7.48 6.90 -24.14
C SER A 44 -6.04 6.64 -24.60
N TYR A 45 -5.76 6.73 -25.91
CA TYR A 45 -4.40 6.63 -26.44
C TYR A 45 -3.43 7.64 -25.80
N TYR A 46 -3.90 8.87 -25.58
CA TYR A 46 -3.12 9.90 -24.90
C TYR A 46 -2.96 9.61 -23.41
N GLY A 47 -4.03 9.23 -22.71
CA GLY A 47 -3.99 8.91 -21.28
C GLY A 47 -3.04 7.76 -20.96
N ARG A 48 -3.12 6.66 -21.72
CA ARG A 48 -2.21 5.52 -21.59
C ARG A 48 -0.75 5.92 -21.88
N PHE A 49 -0.51 6.78 -22.86
CA PHE A 49 0.83 7.33 -23.11
C PHE A 49 1.33 8.16 -21.92
N PHE A 50 0.52 9.11 -21.45
CA PHE A 50 0.90 10.03 -20.38
C PHE A 50 1.14 9.28 -19.06
N LEU A 51 0.24 8.38 -18.66
CA LEU A 51 0.36 7.62 -17.42
C LEU A 51 1.51 6.62 -17.45
N ASN A 52 1.79 6.01 -18.60
CA ASN A 52 2.98 5.16 -18.78
C ASN A 52 4.27 6.00 -18.67
N TRP A 53 4.33 7.18 -19.29
CA TRP A 53 5.47 8.08 -19.10
C TRP A 53 5.61 8.49 -17.64
N TYR A 54 4.53 8.94 -17.00
CA TYR A 54 4.55 9.49 -15.65
C TYR A 54 4.99 8.44 -14.61
N SER A 55 4.43 7.23 -14.67
CA SER A 55 4.85 6.12 -13.80
C SER A 55 6.27 5.65 -14.07
N ARG A 56 6.73 5.64 -15.34
CA ARG A 56 8.13 5.32 -15.66
C ARG A 56 9.12 6.32 -15.07
N VAL A 57 8.78 7.61 -15.01
CA VAL A 57 9.66 8.60 -14.35
C VAL A 57 9.92 8.21 -12.89
N LEU A 58 8.90 7.71 -12.18
CA LEU A 58 9.04 7.23 -10.80
C LEU A 58 9.89 5.95 -10.72
N ILE A 59 9.64 4.97 -11.59
CA ILE A 59 10.40 3.71 -11.62
C ILE A 59 11.88 3.96 -11.96
N ASP A 60 12.16 4.76 -12.99
CA ASP A 60 13.52 5.10 -13.40
C ASP A 60 14.24 5.92 -12.32
N HIS A 61 13.51 6.72 -11.55
CA HIS A 61 14.07 7.40 -10.37
C HIS A 61 14.49 6.40 -9.31
N GLY A 62 13.61 5.46 -8.95
CA GLY A 62 13.93 4.37 -8.01
C GLY A 62 15.14 3.57 -8.46
N ASP A 63 15.21 3.22 -9.75
CA ASP A 63 16.32 2.47 -10.35
C ASP A 63 17.67 3.18 -10.15
N ARG A 64 17.74 4.48 -10.43
CA ARG A 64 18.97 5.27 -10.26
C ARG A 64 19.37 5.42 -8.79
N VAL A 65 18.41 5.66 -7.90
CA VAL A 65 18.70 5.83 -6.46
C VAL A 65 19.18 4.53 -5.85
N LEU A 66 18.50 3.41 -6.13
CA LEU A 66 18.88 2.09 -5.61
C LEU A 66 20.22 1.62 -6.18
N SER A 67 20.53 1.93 -7.44
CA SER A 67 21.86 1.68 -8.01
C SER A 67 22.96 2.33 -7.15
N MET A 68 22.77 3.59 -6.75
CA MET A 68 23.74 4.29 -5.90
C MET A 68 23.74 3.78 -4.46
N ALA A 69 22.57 3.43 -3.91
CA ALA A 69 22.45 2.87 -2.57
C ALA A 69 23.20 1.53 -2.45
N ASN A 70 23.07 0.65 -3.45
CA ASN A 70 23.80 -0.62 -3.48
C ASN A 70 25.31 -0.44 -3.48
N LEU A 71 25.82 0.56 -4.22
CA LEU A 71 27.25 0.88 -4.20
C LEU A 71 27.71 1.44 -2.85
N ALA A 72 26.88 2.22 -2.18
CA ALA A 72 27.22 2.86 -0.91
C ALA A 72 27.10 1.91 0.30
N PHE A 73 26.18 0.95 0.24
CA PHE A 73 25.81 0.08 1.36
C PHE A 73 26.03 -1.40 1.05
N GLU A 74 27.00 -1.72 0.19
CA GLU A 74 27.33 -3.10 -0.20
C GLU A 74 27.36 -4.06 1.00
N GLY A 75 26.65 -5.18 0.88
CA GLY A 75 26.49 -6.18 1.95
C GLY A 75 25.39 -5.89 2.97
N ASN A 76 24.68 -4.75 2.89
CA ASN A 76 23.53 -4.44 3.74
C ASN A 76 22.23 -4.53 2.94
N SER A 77 21.14 -4.96 3.58
CA SER A 77 19.82 -4.96 2.95
C SER A 77 19.30 -3.54 2.78
N ILE A 78 18.89 -3.20 1.57
CA ILE A 78 18.20 -1.95 1.26
C ILE A 78 16.74 -2.21 0.93
N ALA A 79 15.87 -1.24 1.20
CA ALA A 79 14.45 -1.33 0.91
C ALA A 79 13.92 -0.02 0.32
N ALA A 80 12.89 -0.12 -0.51
CA ALA A 80 12.12 1.03 -0.97
C ALA A 80 10.73 0.98 -0.34
N LYS A 81 10.27 2.11 0.18
CA LYS A 81 8.93 2.23 0.77
C LYS A 81 7.91 2.70 -0.27
N LEU A 82 6.80 1.97 -0.40
CA LEU A 82 5.65 2.37 -1.20
C LEU A 82 4.51 2.86 -0.29
N SER A 83 3.82 3.91 -0.72
CA SER A 83 2.63 4.43 -0.04
C SER A 83 1.41 3.56 -0.33
N GLY A 84 0.60 3.28 0.68
CA GLY A 84 -0.67 2.57 0.54
C GLY A 84 -1.80 3.54 0.20
N ILE A 85 -2.05 3.75 -1.10
CA ILE A 85 -3.06 4.68 -1.60
C ILE A 85 -4.35 3.93 -1.87
N HIS A 86 -5.12 3.70 -0.81
CA HIS A 86 -6.27 2.81 -0.83
C HIS A 86 -7.59 3.48 -1.23
N TRP A 87 -7.68 4.82 -1.21
CA TRP A 87 -8.88 5.55 -1.62
C TRP A 87 -9.00 5.61 -3.15
N TRP A 88 -10.24 5.59 -3.65
CA TRP A 88 -10.60 5.41 -5.06
C TRP A 88 -10.18 4.08 -5.71
N TYR A 89 -9.64 3.13 -4.95
CA TYR A 89 -9.22 1.81 -5.46
C TYR A 89 -10.39 0.99 -6.03
N LYS A 90 -11.63 1.21 -5.57
CA LYS A 90 -12.83 0.56 -6.15
C LYS A 90 -13.38 1.24 -7.41
N THR A 91 -12.74 2.30 -7.91
CA THR A 91 -13.12 2.95 -9.19
C THR A 91 -12.34 2.33 -10.34
N ALA A 92 -12.84 2.40 -11.58
CA ALA A 92 -12.09 1.83 -12.72
C ALA A 92 -10.73 2.53 -12.96
N SER A 93 -10.66 3.84 -12.67
CA SER A 93 -9.45 4.63 -12.92
C SER A 93 -8.40 4.53 -11.84
N HIS A 94 -8.76 4.19 -10.59
CA HIS A 94 -7.83 4.24 -9.45
C HIS A 94 -7.14 5.61 -9.33
N ALA A 95 -7.92 6.71 -9.43
CA ALA A 95 -7.41 8.05 -9.67
C ALA A 95 -6.31 8.52 -8.70
N ALA A 96 -6.38 8.16 -7.41
CA ALA A 96 -5.35 8.52 -6.45
C ALA A 96 -4.02 7.81 -6.70
N GLU A 97 -4.05 6.53 -7.09
CA GLU A 97 -2.85 5.79 -7.48
C GLU A 97 -2.22 6.39 -8.74
N LEU A 98 -3.05 6.70 -9.75
CA LEU A 98 -2.59 7.31 -11.01
C LEU A 98 -1.87 8.64 -10.79
N THR A 99 -2.44 9.50 -9.94
CA THR A 99 -1.88 10.83 -9.64
C THR A 99 -0.61 10.74 -8.78
N ALA A 100 -0.49 9.72 -7.94
CA ALA A 100 0.73 9.43 -7.18
C ALA A 100 1.85 8.77 -8.01
N GLY A 101 1.56 8.38 -9.25
CA GLY A 101 2.53 7.77 -10.16
C GLY A 101 2.48 6.24 -10.21
N PHE A 102 1.55 5.60 -9.50
CA PHE A 102 1.28 4.18 -9.63
C PHE A 102 0.26 3.98 -10.77
N TYR A 103 0.72 3.52 -11.93
CA TYR A 103 -0.16 3.31 -13.08
C TYR A 103 -0.96 2.01 -12.94
N ASN A 104 -1.91 2.00 -12.02
CA ASN A 104 -2.67 0.83 -11.56
C ASN A 104 -4.18 0.94 -11.79
N PRO A 105 -4.69 1.23 -13.01
CA PRO A 105 -6.14 1.14 -13.25
C PRO A 105 -6.61 -0.31 -13.11
N SER A 106 -7.92 -0.52 -12.98
CA SER A 106 -8.49 -1.85 -12.68
C SER A 106 -8.17 -2.97 -13.68
N ASN A 107 -7.68 -2.60 -14.88
CA ASN A 107 -7.31 -3.51 -15.96
C ASN A 107 -5.79 -3.70 -16.13
N ARG A 108 -4.94 -3.18 -15.22
CA ARG A 108 -3.49 -3.23 -15.34
C ARG A 108 -2.81 -3.25 -13.97
N ASP A 109 -1.90 -4.20 -13.77
CA ASP A 109 -1.02 -4.19 -12.59
C ASP A 109 0.04 -3.08 -12.67
N GLY A 110 -0.06 -2.11 -11.75
CA GLY A 110 0.89 -1.02 -11.56
C GLY A 110 2.11 -1.36 -10.70
N TYR A 111 2.03 -2.41 -9.88
CA TYR A 111 3.04 -2.73 -8.88
C TYR A 111 4.08 -3.74 -9.39
N GLY A 112 3.70 -4.66 -10.27
CA GLY A 112 4.63 -5.61 -10.91
C GLY A 112 5.89 -4.96 -11.52
N PRO A 113 5.78 -3.87 -12.31
CA PRO A 113 6.95 -3.15 -12.83
C PRO A 113 7.85 -2.55 -11.74
N ILE A 114 7.29 -2.13 -10.60
CA ILE A 114 8.06 -1.63 -9.46
C ILE A 114 8.80 -2.79 -8.78
N ALA A 115 8.11 -3.91 -8.53
CA ALA A 115 8.72 -5.11 -7.96
C ALA A 115 9.87 -5.63 -8.82
N ALA A 116 9.72 -5.62 -10.16
CA ALA A 116 10.79 -5.98 -11.09
C ALA A 116 12.01 -5.04 -10.99
N MET A 117 11.77 -3.73 -10.82
CA MET A 117 12.85 -2.76 -10.59
C MET A 117 13.54 -3.00 -9.25
N LEU A 118 12.80 -3.28 -8.17
CA LEU A 118 13.40 -3.63 -6.87
C LEU A 118 14.22 -4.92 -6.95
N LYS A 119 13.72 -5.93 -7.69
CA LYS A 119 14.41 -7.21 -7.90
C LYS A 119 15.77 -7.02 -8.56
N LYS A 120 15.87 -6.13 -9.56
CA LYS A 120 17.14 -5.79 -10.23
C LYS A 120 18.21 -5.31 -9.25
N HIS A 121 17.80 -4.69 -8.13
CA HIS A 121 18.68 -4.13 -7.10
C HIS A 121 18.76 -4.99 -5.83
N GLU A 122 18.18 -6.19 -5.83
CA GLU A 122 18.07 -7.03 -4.63
C GLU A 122 17.46 -6.28 -3.43
N ALA A 123 16.62 -5.29 -3.72
CA ALA A 123 15.99 -4.45 -2.71
C ALA A 123 14.69 -5.08 -2.22
N ALA A 124 14.42 -4.92 -0.94
CA ALA A 124 13.13 -5.28 -0.36
C ALA A 124 12.07 -4.22 -0.65
N LEU A 125 10.80 -4.63 -0.67
CA LEU A 125 9.66 -3.74 -0.69
C LEU A 125 9.20 -3.49 0.76
N ASN A 126 9.06 -2.24 1.18
CA ASN A 126 8.41 -1.89 2.44
C ASN A 126 7.04 -1.29 2.14
N PHE A 127 5.98 -1.91 2.64
CA PHE A 127 4.61 -1.45 2.41
C PHE A 127 3.90 -1.04 3.70
N THR A 128 2.90 -0.18 3.58
CA THR A 128 2.09 0.29 4.70
C THR A 128 0.64 -0.22 4.60
N CYS A 129 -0.22 0.13 5.55
CA CYS A 129 -1.66 -0.20 5.57
C CYS A 129 -2.05 -1.66 5.85
N VAL A 130 -1.14 -2.51 6.34
CA VAL A 130 -1.47 -3.92 6.63
C VAL A 130 -2.41 -4.13 7.82
N GLU A 131 -2.67 -3.10 8.61
CA GLU A 131 -3.62 -3.13 9.73
C GLU A 131 -5.05 -2.72 9.31
N LEU A 132 -5.22 -2.05 8.17
CA LEU A 132 -6.50 -1.47 7.78
C LEU A 132 -7.48 -2.54 7.29
N ARG A 133 -8.75 -2.41 7.69
CA ARG A 133 -9.85 -3.24 7.22
C ARG A 133 -10.68 -2.46 6.21
N THR A 134 -11.13 -3.13 5.16
CA THR A 134 -12.01 -2.50 4.18
C THR A 134 -13.35 -2.17 4.81
N LEU A 135 -13.87 -3.05 5.68
CA LEU A 135 -15.16 -2.86 6.36
C LEU A 135 -15.24 -1.55 7.16
N ASP A 136 -14.21 -1.23 7.94
CA ASP A 136 -14.16 0.00 8.74
C ASP A 136 -14.28 1.24 7.83
N GLN A 137 -13.64 1.22 6.66
CA GLN A 137 -13.74 2.30 5.68
C GLN A 137 -15.13 2.40 5.03
N HIS A 138 -15.87 1.28 4.89
CA HIS A 138 -17.26 1.31 4.39
C HIS A 138 -18.22 1.89 5.43
N GLU A 139 -17.97 1.69 6.72
CA GLU A 139 -18.81 2.26 7.78
C GLU A 139 -18.52 3.75 8.00
N ASP A 140 -17.24 4.14 7.98
CA ASP A 140 -16.84 5.52 8.29
C ASP A 140 -16.92 6.47 7.09
N PHE A 141 -16.44 6.03 5.91
CA PHE A 141 -16.27 6.89 4.71
C PHE A 141 -16.55 6.13 3.39
N PRO A 142 -17.77 5.63 3.15
CA PRO A 142 -18.10 4.84 1.96
C PRO A 142 -17.86 5.58 0.64
N GLU A 143 -17.96 6.91 0.63
CA GLU A 143 -17.71 7.77 -0.53
C GLU A 143 -16.25 7.75 -1.00
N ALA A 144 -15.31 7.34 -0.14
CA ALA A 144 -13.89 7.22 -0.51
C ALA A 144 -13.64 6.05 -1.47
N LEU A 145 -14.60 5.12 -1.62
CA LEU A 145 -14.49 3.93 -2.46
C LEU A 145 -13.16 3.19 -2.22
N ALA A 146 -12.79 3.08 -0.94
CA ALA A 146 -11.51 2.55 -0.52
C ALA A 146 -11.50 1.02 -0.47
N ASP A 147 -10.33 0.43 -0.71
CA ASP A 147 -10.07 -1.00 -0.57
C ASP A 147 -8.64 -1.28 -0.10
N PRO A 148 -8.32 -1.02 1.18
CA PRO A 148 -6.99 -1.26 1.71
C PRO A 148 -6.60 -2.75 1.67
N GLU A 149 -7.54 -3.67 1.87
CA GLU A 149 -7.22 -5.11 1.85
C GLU A 149 -6.92 -5.60 0.43
N GLY A 150 -7.70 -5.17 -0.56
CA GLY A 150 -7.44 -5.45 -1.97
C GLY A 150 -6.08 -4.89 -2.41
N LEU A 151 -5.75 -3.67 -1.98
CA LEU A 151 -4.45 -3.05 -2.26
C LEU A 151 -3.29 -3.80 -1.61
N VAL A 152 -3.39 -4.12 -0.32
CA VAL A 152 -2.35 -4.90 0.39
C VAL A 152 -2.14 -6.24 -0.30
N TRP A 153 -3.24 -6.95 -0.63
CA TRP A 153 -3.15 -8.22 -1.35
C TRP A 153 -2.42 -8.07 -2.69
N GLN A 154 -2.74 -7.05 -3.49
CA GLN A 154 -2.09 -6.83 -4.79
C GLN A 154 -0.59 -6.56 -4.64
N VAL A 155 -0.20 -5.64 -3.74
CA VAL A 155 1.19 -5.22 -3.60
C VAL A 155 2.08 -6.34 -3.04
N LEU A 156 1.60 -7.07 -2.02
CA LEU A 156 2.34 -8.18 -1.44
C LEU A 156 2.55 -9.30 -2.47
N ASN A 157 1.52 -9.66 -3.24
CA ASN A 157 1.64 -10.70 -4.25
C ASN A 157 2.53 -10.27 -5.42
N ALA A 158 2.46 -9.02 -5.88
CA ALA A 158 3.39 -8.52 -6.91
C ALA A 158 4.86 -8.63 -6.48
N ALA A 159 5.15 -8.38 -5.20
CA ALA A 159 6.49 -8.50 -4.63
C ALA A 159 6.92 -9.98 -4.47
N TRP A 160 6.06 -10.83 -3.92
CA TRP A 160 6.37 -12.24 -3.74
C TRP A 160 6.50 -12.99 -5.07
N ASP A 161 5.67 -12.69 -6.08
CA ASP A 161 5.77 -13.27 -7.43
C ASP A 161 7.07 -12.84 -8.13
N ALA A 162 7.58 -11.64 -7.82
CA ALA A 162 8.90 -11.17 -8.26
C ALA A 162 10.07 -11.72 -7.41
N ASN A 163 9.76 -12.51 -6.38
CA ASN A 163 10.71 -13.08 -5.44
C ASN A 163 11.61 -12.02 -4.78
N ILE A 164 11.00 -10.96 -4.25
CA ILE A 164 11.67 -9.95 -3.41
C ILE A 164 11.17 -10.03 -1.95
N PRO A 165 12.05 -9.74 -0.97
CA PRO A 165 11.63 -9.67 0.43
C PRO A 165 10.60 -8.55 0.65
N VAL A 166 9.66 -8.78 1.57
CA VAL A 166 8.63 -7.80 1.90
C VAL A 166 8.69 -7.45 3.38
N ALA A 167 8.88 -6.16 3.65
CA ALA A 167 8.74 -5.53 4.94
C ALA A 167 7.40 -4.81 5.02
N SER A 168 6.88 -4.59 6.22
CA SER A 168 5.66 -3.79 6.37
C SER A 168 5.62 -2.94 7.63
N GLU A 169 4.74 -1.93 7.60
CA GLU A 169 4.42 -1.05 8.71
C GLU A 169 2.91 -0.85 8.83
N ASN A 170 2.40 -0.57 10.03
CA ASN A 170 1.04 -0.05 10.18
C ASN A 170 0.96 1.42 9.74
N ALA A 171 -0.13 1.83 9.08
CA ALA A 171 -0.36 3.21 8.65
C ALA A 171 -0.91 4.09 9.78
N LEU A 172 -1.81 3.55 10.60
CA LEU A 172 -2.46 4.22 11.73
C LEU A 172 -2.09 3.56 13.07
N PRO A 173 -2.11 4.30 14.18
CA PRO A 173 -1.88 3.72 15.50
C PRO A 173 -2.91 2.63 15.83
N CYS A 174 -2.46 1.47 16.31
CA CYS A 174 -3.32 0.36 16.72
C CYS A 174 -2.78 -0.25 18.02
N TYR A 175 -3.62 -0.33 19.05
CA TYR A 175 -3.21 -0.83 20.37
C TYR A 175 -4.01 -2.04 20.82
N ASP A 176 -5.07 -2.37 20.08
CA ASP A 176 -6.02 -3.42 20.41
C ASP A 176 -5.66 -4.76 19.75
N ARG A 177 -6.22 -5.82 20.31
CA ARG A 177 -6.02 -7.20 19.84
C ARG A 177 -6.46 -7.40 18.40
N GLU A 178 -7.50 -6.71 17.97
CA GLU A 178 -8.13 -6.91 16.67
C GLU A 178 -7.25 -6.41 15.52
N GLY A 179 -6.68 -5.21 15.65
CA GLY A 179 -5.75 -4.70 14.64
C GLY A 179 -4.40 -5.43 14.66
N TYR A 180 -3.90 -5.85 15.83
CA TYR A 180 -2.71 -6.73 15.87
C TYR A 180 -2.96 -8.09 15.18
N ASN A 181 -4.14 -8.68 15.37
CA ASN A 181 -4.50 -9.90 14.65
C ASN A 181 -4.57 -9.67 13.14
N LYS A 182 -5.08 -8.51 12.70
CA LYS A 182 -5.10 -8.16 11.27
C LYS A 182 -3.70 -8.03 10.67
N ILE A 183 -2.78 -7.41 11.39
CA ILE A 183 -1.36 -7.36 11.00
C ILE A 183 -0.80 -8.77 10.89
N LEU A 184 -1.08 -9.65 11.86
CA LEU A 184 -0.60 -11.04 11.87
C LEU A 184 -1.11 -11.86 10.67
N GLU A 185 -2.38 -11.68 10.28
CA GLU A 185 -2.97 -12.33 9.10
C GLU A 185 -2.21 -12.00 7.81
N ASN A 186 -1.84 -10.72 7.63
CA ASN A 186 -1.07 -10.27 6.48
C ASN A 186 0.43 -10.62 6.61
N ALA A 187 0.96 -10.63 7.83
CA ALA A 187 2.37 -10.90 8.09
C ALA A 187 2.75 -12.37 7.88
N LYS A 188 1.87 -13.28 8.29
CA LYS A 188 2.04 -14.73 8.20
C LYS A 188 0.72 -15.39 7.79
N PRO A 189 0.33 -15.30 6.51
CA PRO A 189 -0.91 -15.90 6.06
C PRO A 189 -0.85 -17.43 6.27
N LEU A 190 -1.73 -17.95 7.13
CA LEU A 190 -1.70 -19.34 7.60
C LEU A 190 -1.90 -20.38 6.48
N ASN A 191 -2.60 -19.98 5.42
CA ASN A 191 -3.02 -20.85 4.32
C ASN A 191 -2.36 -20.46 2.99
N ASP A 192 -1.22 -19.75 3.02
CA ASP A 192 -0.48 -19.44 1.80
C ASP A 192 0.17 -20.73 1.25
N PRO A 193 -0.14 -21.15 0.01
CA PRO A 193 0.36 -22.41 -0.57
C PRO A 193 1.87 -22.41 -0.79
N ASP A 194 2.47 -21.23 -0.91
CA ASP A 194 3.91 -21.04 -1.13
C ASP A 194 4.65 -20.74 0.19
N GLY A 195 3.93 -20.70 1.32
CA GLY A 195 4.49 -20.36 2.63
C GLY A 195 5.02 -18.93 2.71
N ARG A 196 4.48 -17.99 1.92
CA ARG A 196 4.91 -16.60 1.88
C ARG A 196 4.65 -15.91 3.22
N HIS A 197 5.58 -15.06 3.64
CA HIS A 197 5.46 -14.25 4.85
C HIS A 197 6.28 -12.97 4.74
N LEU A 198 6.00 -12.00 5.60
CA LEU A 198 6.82 -10.81 5.72
C LEU A 198 8.21 -11.17 6.29
N SER A 199 9.24 -10.52 5.75
CA SER A 199 10.62 -10.63 6.22
C SER A 199 10.84 -9.82 7.51
N CYS A 200 10.16 -8.68 7.65
CA CYS A 200 10.14 -7.91 8.89
C CYS A 200 8.88 -7.03 8.99
N PHE A 201 8.58 -6.58 10.21
CA PHE A 201 7.51 -5.63 10.49
C PHE A 201 8.05 -4.51 11.39
N THR A 202 7.74 -3.27 11.05
CA THR A 202 8.10 -2.08 11.83
C THR A 202 6.83 -1.43 12.38
N TYR A 203 6.69 -1.43 13.71
CA TYR A 203 5.53 -0.83 14.36
C TYR A 203 5.67 0.70 14.47
N LEU A 204 4.64 1.43 14.02
CA LEU A 204 4.53 2.88 14.07
C LEU A 204 3.53 3.27 15.17
N ARG A 205 3.94 3.88 16.28
CA ARG A 205 5.27 4.30 16.70
C ARG A 205 5.38 4.16 18.22
N LEU A 206 6.60 4.01 18.73
CA LEU A 206 6.86 4.19 20.17
C LEU A 206 6.32 5.54 20.66
N ASN A 207 5.39 5.48 21.61
CA ASN A 207 4.82 6.64 22.29
C ASN A 207 4.37 6.23 23.70
N THR A 208 3.93 7.19 24.51
CA THR A 208 3.49 6.93 25.88
C THR A 208 2.25 6.05 25.94
N THR A 209 1.34 6.16 24.97
CA THR A 209 0.11 5.34 24.89
C THR A 209 0.44 3.86 24.67
N LEU A 210 1.40 3.53 23.82
CA LEU A 210 1.88 2.15 23.62
C LEU A 210 2.42 1.53 24.92
N LEU A 211 3.07 2.37 25.75
CA LEU A 211 3.68 1.95 27.01
C LEU A 211 2.69 1.89 28.19
N GLU A 212 1.42 2.24 27.97
CA GLU A 212 0.39 2.03 29.00
C GLU A 212 0.25 0.53 29.29
N PRO A 213 0.06 0.10 30.55
CA PRO A 213 0.13 -1.31 30.93
C PRO A 213 -0.78 -2.24 30.11
N GLN A 214 -1.98 -1.79 29.75
CA GLN A 214 -2.94 -2.59 28.98
C GLN A 214 -2.49 -2.75 27.52
N ASN A 215 -2.03 -1.66 26.90
CA ASN A 215 -1.58 -1.65 25.51
C ASN A 215 -0.26 -2.43 25.34
N PHE A 216 0.65 -2.30 26.32
CA PHE A 216 1.94 -2.99 26.26
C PHE A 216 1.80 -4.50 26.40
N VAL A 217 0.81 -5.00 27.16
CA VAL A 217 0.50 -6.44 27.25
C VAL A 217 -0.01 -6.99 25.91
N GLU A 218 -0.89 -6.26 25.21
CA GLU A 218 -1.33 -6.68 23.87
C GLU A 218 -0.20 -6.57 22.83
N PHE A 219 0.66 -5.55 22.95
CA PHE A 219 1.86 -5.45 22.11
C PHE A 219 2.84 -6.61 22.35
N GLU A 220 3.06 -7.02 23.61
CA GLU A 220 3.89 -8.20 23.94
C GLU A 220 3.30 -9.47 23.32
N ARG A 221 1.98 -9.68 23.44
CA ARG A 221 1.28 -10.79 22.77
C ARG A 221 1.50 -10.74 21.25
N PHE A 222 1.35 -9.56 20.64
CA PHE A 222 1.57 -9.37 19.21
C PHE A 222 2.99 -9.76 18.81
N VAL A 223 4.02 -9.28 19.52
CA VAL A 223 5.43 -9.60 19.25
C VAL A 223 5.70 -11.11 19.37
N LYS A 224 5.20 -11.77 20.41
CA LYS A 224 5.33 -13.23 20.59
C LYS A 224 4.73 -14.00 19.41
N ARG A 225 3.53 -13.62 18.96
CA ARG A 225 2.89 -14.24 17.79
C ARG A 225 3.65 -13.94 16.48
N MET A 226 4.20 -12.74 16.33
CA MET A 226 5.09 -12.39 15.21
C MET A 226 6.37 -13.24 15.20
N HIS A 227 6.83 -13.74 16.35
CA HIS A 227 7.95 -14.70 16.44
C HIS A 227 7.52 -16.17 16.35
N GLY A 228 6.23 -16.46 16.21
CA GLY A 228 5.71 -17.83 16.09
C GLY A 228 5.56 -18.55 17.43
N GLU A 229 5.59 -17.84 18.55
CA GLU A 229 5.31 -18.40 19.86
C GLU A 229 3.82 -18.70 20.03
N ALA A 230 3.50 -19.82 20.68
CA ALA A 230 2.14 -20.14 21.07
C ALA A 230 1.71 -19.25 22.25
N VAL A 231 0.73 -18.38 22.02
CA VAL A 231 0.17 -17.51 23.07
C VAL A 231 -1.26 -17.96 23.38
N SER A 232 -1.55 -18.26 24.64
CA SER A 232 -2.91 -18.58 25.09
C SER A 232 -3.78 -17.31 25.06
N ASP A 233 -4.89 -17.33 24.31
CA ASP A 233 -5.82 -16.20 24.24
C ASP A 233 -6.67 -16.01 25.51
N LEU A 234 -6.50 -16.88 26.51
CA LEU A 234 -7.18 -16.88 27.80
C LEU A 234 -6.63 -15.79 28.74
N GLY A 235 -7.21 -14.59 28.70
CA GLY A 235 -6.82 -13.52 29.63
C GLY A 235 -7.80 -12.37 29.86
N LEU A 236 -8.82 -12.17 29.01
CA LEU A 236 -9.82 -11.13 29.22
C LEU A 236 -11.22 -11.75 29.25
N LEU A 237 -11.66 -12.13 30.45
CA LEU A 237 -13.07 -12.44 30.70
C LEU A 237 -13.93 -11.21 30.36
N PRO A 238 -15.11 -11.37 29.73
CA PRO A 238 -16.06 -10.27 29.59
C PRO A 238 -16.40 -9.71 30.97
N ARG A 239 -16.40 -8.38 31.12
CA ARG A 239 -16.93 -7.72 32.33
C ARG A 239 -18.37 -8.21 32.53
N THR A 240 -18.60 -8.98 33.59
CA THR A 240 -19.95 -9.32 34.05
C THR A 240 -20.68 -8.02 34.37
N THR A 241 -21.75 -7.77 33.62
CA THR A 241 -22.78 -6.77 33.94
C THR A 241 -23.28 -7.02 35.37
N GLN A 242 -23.10 -6.04 36.26
CA GLN A 242 -23.76 -6.05 37.56
C GLN A 242 -25.26 -5.90 37.32
N GLU A 243 -26.02 -6.94 37.63
CA GLU A 243 -27.47 -6.84 37.83
C GLU A 243 -27.73 -6.02 39.08
N THR A 244 -28.26 -4.81 38.90
CA THR A 244 -28.88 -4.02 39.96
C THR A 244 -30.20 -4.71 40.33
N LYS A 245 -30.22 -5.43 41.46
CA LYS A 245 -31.49 -5.79 42.11
C LYS A 245 -32.09 -4.52 42.73
N LEU A 246 -33.25 -4.12 42.21
CA LEU A 246 -34.18 -3.25 42.90
C LEU A 246 -34.91 -4.07 43.96
N GLU A 247 -34.80 -3.65 45.21
CA GLU A 247 -35.84 -3.81 46.24
C GLU A 247 -36.55 -2.47 46.41
#